data_AF-A0A1D3D016-F1
#
_entry.id   AF-A0A1D3D016-F1
#
_cell.length_a   1.000
_cell.length_b   1.000
_cell.length_c   1.000
_cell.angle_alpha   90.00
_cell.angle_beta   90.00
_cell.angle_gamma   90.00
#
_symmetry.space_group_name_H-M   'P 1'
#
loop_
_entity.id
_entity.type
_entity.pdbx_description
1 polymer ?
#
loop_
_entity_poly.entity_id
_entity_poly.type
_entity_poly.pdbx_seq_one_letter_code
_entity_poly.pdbx_strand_id
1 'polypeptide(L)'
;MPLRDGITLKPHQEEGVDWLLRSFLTGGAILADEMGLGKTIQTLCFLSYLSAMKVDGPHLIVVPLSTVGNWLHEIHRFTPSLTHIKICGSRNERQHAMQDRLAAKGLYDLYVTTYETVKSEEEFFVEQIPHWQCIVLDEAHRIKNASGAIRHSLDRVQGNMRLLLTGTPLQNNAQELFTLINFLMPDVFRDSLVIEQAFAQNAKTAAAKSGAKPARSRSKAAALADMDVDTMFKQEDLNKIRQLLDRVMLRRLKEQAIALPRKVFHDIWLPISDLTARWYRRLLEIKSLQEEARSNSARVNFRKMLGLVIKMRILWPIVSLFSWQKAVPPDVDQAGDTSRGIEMLWR
;
A
#
# COMPACT_ATOMS: atom_id res chain seq x y z
N MET A 1 21.93 16.24 -15.58
CA MET A 1 20.75 15.97 -14.73
C MET A 1 20.92 16.75 -13.44
N PRO A 2 19.87 17.38 -12.88
CA PRO A 2 19.99 18.21 -11.67
C PRO A 2 20.12 17.37 -10.38
N LEU A 3 20.72 16.19 -10.46
CA LEU A 3 21.14 15.44 -9.29
C LEU A 3 22.51 15.96 -8.84
N ARG A 4 22.87 15.70 -7.59
CA ARG A 4 24.22 15.93 -7.09
C ARG A 4 25.27 15.29 -8.02
N ASP A 5 26.38 16.01 -8.21
CA ASP A 5 27.52 15.53 -9.01
C ASP A 5 28.00 14.15 -8.53
N GLY A 6 28.23 13.24 -9.49
CA GLY A 6 28.70 11.87 -9.24
C GLY A 6 27.61 10.80 -9.08
N ILE A 7 26.34 11.16 -9.23
CA ILE A 7 25.22 10.20 -9.17
C ILE A 7 24.73 9.90 -10.58
N THR A 8 24.92 8.66 -11.01
CA THR A 8 24.42 8.14 -12.30
C THR A 8 23.23 7.23 -12.07
N LEU A 9 22.14 7.49 -12.80
CA LEU A 9 20.98 6.61 -12.81
C LEU A 9 21.27 5.33 -13.59
N LYS A 10 20.56 4.25 -13.25
CA LYS A 10 20.55 3.03 -14.07
C LYS A 10 19.67 3.25 -15.31
N PRO A 11 19.87 2.52 -16.42
CA PRO A 11 19.09 2.72 -17.65
C PRO A 11 17.56 2.65 -17.44
N HIS A 12 17.08 1.70 -16.63
CA HIS A 12 15.65 1.62 -16.29
C HIS A 12 15.19 2.83 -15.47
N GLN A 13 16.05 3.39 -14.62
CA GLN A 13 15.68 4.58 -13.83
C GLN A 13 15.56 5.81 -14.73
N GLU A 14 16.44 5.96 -15.73
CA GLU A 14 16.36 7.04 -16.71
C GLU A 14 15.06 6.97 -17.53
N GLU A 15 14.72 5.79 -18.04
CA GLU A 15 13.45 5.55 -18.73
C GLU A 15 12.25 5.85 -17.83
N GLY A 16 12.33 5.49 -16.54
CA GLY A 16 11.30 5.77 -15.56
C GLY A 16 11.09 7.27 -15.33
N VAL A 17 12.19 8.04 -15.25
CA VAL A 17 12.14 9.50 -15.10
C VAL A 17 11.57 10.16 -16.36
N ASP A 18 12.00 9.75 -17.55
CA ASP A 18 11.44 10.28 -18.81
C ASP A 18 9.94 9.98 -18.93
N TRP A 19 9.52 8.78 -18.55
CA TRP A 19 8.10 8.45 -18.48
C TRP A 19 7.34 9.35 -17.49
N LEU A 20 7.87 9.59 -16.29
CA LEU A 20 7.26 10.50 -15.30
C LEU A 20 7.14 11.94 -15.83
N LEU A 21 8.14 12.43 -16.56
CA LEU A 21 8.11 13.76 -17.18
C LEU A 21 7.01 13.89 -18.22
N ARG A 22 6.80 12.86 -19.04
CA ARG A 22 5.68 12.81 -19.99
C ARG A 22 4.34 12.75 -19.28
N SER A 23 4.25 11.95 -18.21
CA SER A 23 3.03 11.83 -17.40
C SER A 23 2.66 13.08 -16.60
N PHE A 24 3.62 13.99 -16.37
CA PHE A 24 3.32 15.29 -15.76
C PHE A 24 2.32 16.10 -16.60
N LEU A 25 2.38 15.99 -17.92
CA LEU A 25 1.43 16.66 -18.83
C LEU A 25 0.01 16.08 -18.73
N THR A 26 -0.12 14.81 -18.32
CA THR A 26 -1.43 14.15 -18.14
C THR A 26 -1.99 14.30 -16.73
N GLY A 27 -1.19 14.76 -15.76
CA GLY A 27 -1.61 15.01 -14.37
C GLY A 27 -1.71 13.77 -13.47
N GLY A 28 -1.44 12.57 -13.99
CA GLY A 28 -1.57 11.32 -13.24
C GLY A 28 -0.55 10.26 -13.64
N ALA A 29 0.09 9.64 -12.66
CA ALA A 29 1.01 8.52 -12.88
C ALA A 29 1.01 7.49 -11.73
N ILE A 30 1.19 6.22 -12.08
CA ILE A 30 1.40 5.12 -11.14
C ILE A 30 2.75 4.46 -11.44
N LEU A 31 3.74 4.64 -10.56
CA LEU A 31 5.01 3.94 -10.63
C LEU A 31 4.94 2.66 -9.78
N ALA A 32 4.66 1.55 -10.45
CA ALA A 32 4.43 0.23 -9.87
C ALA A 32 5.63 -0.73 -9.98
N ASP A 33 6.84 -0.18 -10.15
CA ASP A 33 8.10 -0.92 -10.17
C ASP A 33 8.29 -1.78 -8.91
N GLU A 34 8.87 -2.96 -9.08
CA GLU A 34 9.15 -3.87 -7.98
C GLU A 34 10.00 -3.20 -6.88
N MET A 35 9.74 -3.58 -5.63
CA MET A 35 10.49 -3.09 -4.46
C MET A 35 11.99 -3.29 -4.65
N GLY A 36 12.78 -2.23 -4.51
CA GLY A 36 14.24 -2.25 -4.68
C GLY A 36 14.76 -1.76 -6.03
N LEU A 37 13.90 -1.41 -6.98
CA LEU A 37 14.32 -0.81 -8.26
C LEU A 37 14.65 0.70 -8.18
N GLY A 38 14.50 1.31 -7.00
CA GLY A 38 14.82 2.71 -6.76
C GLY A 38 13.72 3.66 -7.24
N LYS A 39 12.47 3.46 -6.78
CA LYS A 39 11.37 4.40 -7.06
C LYS A 39 11.65 5.79 -6.49
N THR A 40 12.19 5.84 -5.26
CA THR A 40 12.50 7.10 -4.57
C THR A 40 13.49 7.97 -5.35
N ILE A 41 14.62 7.41 -5.80
CA ILE A 41 15.58 8.16 -6.63
C ILE A 41 14.98 8.61 -7.97
N GLN A 42 14.13 7.80 -8.62
CA GLN A 42 13.43 8.21 -9.84
C GLN A 42 12.51 9.40 -9.55
N THR A 43 11.73 9.36 -8.46
CA THR A 43 10.85 10.45 -8.06
C THR A 43 11.62 11.72 -7.70
N LEU A 44 12.71 11.63 -6.94
CA LEU A 44 13.52 12.79 -6.58
C LEU A 44 14.20 13.41 -7.81
N CYS A 45 14.69 12.59 -8.74
CA CYS A 45 15.24 13.08 -9.99
C CYS A 45 14.18 13.80 -10.83
N PHE A 46 12.97 13.25 -10.90
CA PHE A 46 11.83 13.87 -11.56
C PHE A 46 11.49 15.25 -10.95
N LEU A 47 11.34 15.34 -9.63
CA LEU A 47 11.03 16.62 -8.94
C LEU A 47 12.15 17.66 -9.13
N SER A 48 13.40 17.22 -9.05
CA SER A 48 14.55 18.10 -9.30
C SER A 48 14.59 18.62 -10.73
N TYR A 49 14.17 17.80 -11.70
CA TYR A 49 14.06 18.22 -13.09
C TYR A 49 12.94 19.23 -13.31
N LEU A 50 11.80 19.12 -12.59
CA LEU A 50 10.75 20.13 -12.62
C LEU A 50 11.25 21.51 -12.15
N SER A 51 11.99 21.55 -11.03
CA SER A 51 12.59 22.80 -10.56
C SER A 51 13.60 23.38 -11.57
N ALA A 52 14.40 22.52 -12.22
CA ALA A 52 15.29 22.96 -13.30
C ALA A 52 14.53 23.55 -14.52
N MET A 53 13.28 23.11 -14.75
CA MET A 53 12.37 23.66 -15.75
C MET A 53 11.62 24.91 -15.28
N LYS A 54 11.96 25.48 -14.11
CA LYS A 54 11.28 26.61 -13.45
C LYS A 54 9.83 26.33 -13.06
N VAL A 55 9.49 25.06 -12.87
CA VAL A 55 8.26 24.66 -12.19
C VAL A 55 8.62 24.43 -10.73
N ASP A 56 8.75 25.53 -10.01
CA ASP A 56 9.09 25.50 -8.58
C ASP A 56 7.88 25.07 -7.75
N GLY A 57 8.16 24.59 -6.53
CA GLY A 57 7.20 23.99 -5.62
C GLY A 57 5.99 24.87 -5.23
N PRO A 58 5.06 24.34 -4.43
CA PRO A 58 5.31 23.27 -3.46
C PRO A 58 4.95 21.86 -3.96
N HIS A 59 5.78 20.86 -3.64
CA HIS A 59 5.52 19.43 -3.86
C HIS A 59 5.26 18.71 -2.52
N LEU A 60 4.20 17.89 -2.47
CA LEU A 60 3.82 17.12 -1.30
C LEU A 60 4.26 15.66 -1.44
N ILE A 61 5.01 15.15 -0.47
CA ILE A 61 5.45 13.75 -0.40
C ILE A 61 4.82 13.13 0.86
N VAL A 62 3.88 12.22 0.66
CA VAL A 62 3.18 11.49 1.73
C VAL A 62 3.72 10.07 1.79
N VAL A 63 4.30 9.71 2.92
CA VAL A 63 4.99 8.43 3.09
C VAL A 63 4.56 7.73 4.38
N PRO A 64 4.71 6.40 4.49
CA PRO A 64 4.60 5.72 5.78
C PRO A 64 5.56 6.30 6.82
N LEU A 65 5.13 6.36 8.08
CA LEU A 65 5.96 6.89 9.18
C LEU A 65 7.36 6.25 9.26
N SER A 66 7.46 4.95 8.96
CA SER A 66 8.71 4.19 8.96
C SER A 66 9.70 4.62 7.89
N THR A 67 9.25 5.20 6.77
CA THR A 67 10.12 5.55 5.63
C THR A 67 10.43 7.05 5.56
N VAL A 68 9.84 7.89 6.42
CA VAL A 68 10.13 9.34 6.47
C VAL A 68 11.64 9.61 6.59
N GLY A 69 12.32 8.93 7.52
CA GLY A 69 13.77 9.12 7.71
C GLY A 69 14.59 8.74 6.48
N ASN A 70 14.18 7.68 5.77
CA ASN A 70 14.83 7.26 4.53
C ASN A 70 14.64 8.31 3.43
N TRP A 71 13.42 8.83 3.26
CA TRP A 71 13.14 9.89 2.29
C TRP A 71 13.97 11.15 2.56
N LEU A 72 14.06 11.60 3.81
CA LEU A 72 14.88 12.77 4.15
C LEU A 72 16.37 12.54 3.86
N HIS A 73 16.90 11.37 4.21
CA HIS A 73 18.28 11.02 3.91
C HIS A 73 18.54 10.98 2.39
N GLU A 74 17.61 10.43 1.62
CA GLU A 74 17.69 10.40 0.15
C GLU A 74 17.60 11.80 -0.48
N ILE A 75 16.72 12.68 0.01
CA ILE A 75 16.63 14.08 -0.43
C ILE A 75 17.97 14.79 -0.21
N HIS A 76 18.54 14.68 1.00
CA HIS A 76 19.86 15.27 1.29
C HIS A 76 20.98 14.69 0.43
N ARG A 77 20.92 13.39 0.11
CA ARG A 77 21.94 12.70 -0.68
C ARG A 77 21.86 13.06 -2.17
N PHE A 78 20.67 13.00 -2.75
CA PHE A 78 20.44 13.06 -4.19
C PHE A 78 20.15 14.47 -4.71
N THR A 79 19.41 15.27 -3.94
CA THR A 79 18.91 16.59 -4.35
C THR A 79 19.19 17.67 -3.28
N PRO A 80 20.46 17.94 -2.94
CA PRO A 80 20.81 18.91 -1.90
C PRO A 80 20.47 20.36 -2.27
N SER A 81 20.20 20.64 -3.55
CA SER A 81 19.78 21.96 -4.03
C SER A 81 18.33 22.29 -3.71
N LEU A 82 17.49 21.28 -3.45
CA LEU A 82 16.07 21.47 -3.15
C LEU A 82 15.87 21.74 -1.66
N THR A 83 15.11 22.77 -1.36
CA THR A 83 14.68 23.07 0.00
C THR A 83 13.58 22.09 0.43
N HIS A 84 13.61 21.63 1.67
CA HIS A 84 12.61 20.68 2.14
C HIS A 84 12.25 20.91 3.60
N ILE A 85 11.03 20.54 3.97
CA ILE A 85 10.55 20.56 5.34
C ILE A 85 9.84 19.25 5.70
N LYS A 86 10.05 18.80 6.94
CA LYS A 86 9.40 17.64 7.53
C LYS A 86 8.25 18.08 8.42
N ILE A 87 7.01 17.72 8.05
CA ILE A 87 5.81 17.94 8.87
C ILE A 87 5.34 16.59 9.39
N CYS A 88 6.01 16.10 10.44
CA CYS A 88 5.61 14.87 11.13
C CYS A 88 6.15 14.86 12.56
N GLY A 89 5.64 13.95 13.39
CA GLY A 89 6.08 13.76 14.77
C GLY A 89 5.03 14.19 15.79
N SER A 90 5.48 14.62 16.95
CA SER A 90 4.60 15.12 18.02
C SER A 90 3.81 16.34 17.57
N ARG A 91 2.69 16.65 18.24
CA ARG A 91 1.87 17.83 17.93
C ARG A 91 2.69 19.13 17.97
N ASN A 92 3.58 19.26 18.94
CA ASN A 92 4.40 20.46 19.10
C ASN A 92 5.42 20.61 17.95
N GLU A 93 6.07 19.51 17.53
CA GLU A 93 6.99 19.54 16.38
C GLU A 93 6.26 19.89 15.08
N ARG A 94 5.07 19.30 14.86
CA ARG A 94 4.24 19.60 13.69
C ARG A 94 3.82 21.06 13.67
N GLN A 95 3.34 21.58 14.80
CA GLN A 95 2.93 22.97 14.92
C GLN A 95 4.11 23.93 14.70
N HIS A 96 5.29 23.62 15.26
CA HIS A 96 6.49 24.42 15.05
C HIS A 96 6.91 24.45 13.56
N ALA A 97 6.89 23.30 12.88
CA ALA A 97 7.19 23.22 11.45
C ALA A 97 6.15 23.98 10.59
N MET A 98 4.87 23.91 10.95
CA MET A 98 3.79 24.62 10.24
C MET A 98 3.81 26.13 10.49
N GLN A 99 4.27 26.57 11.66
CA GLN A 99 4.41 27.99 12.02
C GLN A 99 5.65 28.66 11.40
N ASP A 100 6.57 27.88 10.83
CA ASP A 100 7.68 28.46 10.07
C ASP A 100 7.13 29.32 8.92
N ARG A 101 7.66 30.53 8.80
CA ARG A 101 7.20 31.54 7.84
C ARG A 101 7.35 31.06 6.40
N LEU A 102 8.38 30.26 6.12
CA LEU A 102 8.59 29.69 4.78
C LEU A 102 7.59 28.57 4.50
N ALA A 103 7.31 27.73 5.51
CA ALA A 103 6.36 26.63 5.41
C ALA A 103 4.93 27.12 5.19
N ALA A 104 4.48 28.08 6.00
CA ALA A 104 3.15 28.68 5.92
C ALA A 104 2.91 29.45 4.61
N LYS A 105 3.98 29.87 3.92
CA LYS A 105 3.90 30.54 2.61
C LYS A 105 4.03 29.60 1.42
N GLY A 106 4.22 28.29 1.65
CA GLY A 106 4.41 27.35 0.53
C GLY A 106 5.76 27.51 -0.18
N LEU A 107 6.79 28.07 0.47
CA LEU A 107 8.06 28.43 -0.17
C LEU A 107 9.12 27.32 -0.16
N TYR A 108 8.88 26.21 0.54
CA TYR A 108 9.74 25.04 0.42
C TYR A 108 9.41 24.26 -0.85
N ASP A 109 10.42 23.67 -1.48
CA ASP A 109 10.21 22.86 -2.68
C ASP A 109 9.51 21.54 -2.33
N LEU A 110 9.96 20.89 -1.25
CA LEU A 110 9.50 19.57 -0.85
C LEU A 110 8.90 19.56 0.57
N TYR A 111 7.68 19.08 0.71
CA TYR A 111 7.01 18.85 1.98
C TYR A 111 6.88 17.36 2.24
N VAL A 112 7.59 16.83 3.24
CA VAL A 112 7.53 15.42 3.61
C VAL A 112 6.61 15.25 4.83
N THR A 113 5.57 14.43 4.67
CA THR A 113 4.55 14.18 5.71
C THR A 113 4.12 12.72 5.72
N THR A 114 3.26 12.35 6.67
CA THR A 114 2.66 11.02 6.76
C THR A 114 1.17 11.03 6.47
N TYR A 115 0.63 9.88 6.10
CA TYR A 115 -0.82 9.70 5.87
C TYR A 115 -1.67 10.15 7.05
N GLU A 116 -1.24 9.83 8.27
CA GLU A 116 -1.92 10.21 9.49
C GLU A 116 -1.83 11.72 9.73
N THR A 117 -0.69 12.34 9.40
CA THR A 117 -0.49 13.78 9.59
C THR A 117 -1.33 14.60 8.62
N VAL A 118 -1.46 14.16 7.35
CA VAL A 118 -2.36 14.81 6.38
C VAL A 118 -3.80 14.80 6.88
N LYS A 119 -4.25 13.69 7.48
CA LYS A 119 -5.58 13.60 8.08
C LYS A 119 -5.75 14.52 9.30
N SER A 120 -4.73 14.58 10.16
CA SER A 120 -4.81 15.36 11.40
C SER A 120 -4.68 16.86 11.20
N GLU A 121 -3.84 17.30 10.26
CA GLU A 121 -3.54 18.72 9.99
C GLU A 121 -4.05 19.12 8.60
N GLU A 122 -5.23 18.64 8.24
CA GLU A 122 -5.80 18.82 6.90
C GLU A 122 -5.96 20.29 6.51
N GLU A 123 -6.33 21.14 7.46
CA GLU A 123 -6.46 22.59 7.29
C GLU A 123 -5.18 23.22 6.73
N PHE A 124 -4.01 22.73 7.15
CA PHE A 124 -2.73 23.20 6.62
C PHE A 124 -2.53 22.84 5.13
N PHE A 125 -2.78 21.57 4.78
CA PHE A 125 -2.51 21.06 3.44
C PHE A 125 -3.58 21.47 2.41
N VAL A 126 -4.76 21.91 2.85
CA VAL A 126 -5.88 22.29 1.99
C VAL A 126 -6.11 23.80 1.99
N GLU A 127 -6.11 24.45 3.15
CA GLU A 127 -6.49 25.87 3.26
C GLU A 127 -5.26 26.79 3.23
N GLN A 128 -4.18 26.44 3.95
CA GLN A 128 -2.98 27.29 3.99
C GLN A 128 -2.14 27.17 2.71
N ILE A 129 -1.96 25.94 2.20
CA ILE A 129 -1.30 25.69 0.92
C ILE A 129 -2.35 25.17 -0.06
N PRO A 130 -3.02 26.07 -0.81
CA PRO A 130 -4.19 25.71 -1.61
C PRO A 130 -3.83 24.90 -2.85
N HIS A 131 -2.59 24.96 -3.33
CA HIS A 131 -2.21 24.36 -4.60
C HIS A 131 -0.83 23.72 -4.57
N TRP A 132 -0.79 22.42 -4.86
CA TRP A 132 0.44 21.62 -4.94
C TRP A 132 0.81 21.32 -6.40
N GLN A 133 2.09 21.38 -6.75
CA GLN A 133 2.53 21.02 -8.10
C GLN A 133 2.55 19.51 -8.32
N CYS A 134 3.01 18.76 -7.32
CA CYS A 134 3.01 17.30 -7.38
C CYS A 134 2.65 16.74 -6.01
N ILE A 135 1.77 15.75 -5.97
CA ILE A 135 1.41 14.97 -4.78
C ILE A 135 1.91 13.55 -4.99
N VAL A 136 2.95 13.17 -4.26
CA VAL A 136 3.57 11.85 -4.28
C VAL A 136 3.05 11.04 -3.10
N LEU A 137 2.49 9.85 -3.36
CA LEU A 137 2.06 8.90 -2.33
C LEU A 137 2.92 7.64 -2.39
N ASP A 138 3.73 7.41 -1.35
CA ASP A 138 4.52 6.18 -1.21
C ASP A 138 3.73 5.08 -0.50
N GLU A 139 3.85 3.85 -0.98
CA GLU A 139 3.00 2.73 -0.57
C GLU A 139 1.50 3.04 -0.73
N ALA A 140 1.12 3.51 -1.92
CA ALA A 140 -0.24 3.93 -2.28
C ALA A 140 -1.33 2.86 -2.06
N HIS A 141 -0.97 1.59 -1.85
CA HIS A 141 -1.92 0.56 -1.45
C HIS A 141 -2.66 0.91 -0.13
N ARG A 142 -2.13 1.83 0.69
CA ARG A 142 -2.82 2.36 1.90
C ARG A 142 -4.12 3.11 1.60
N ILE A 143 -4.27 3.69 0.40
CA ILE A 143 -5.46 4.48 0.00
C ILE A 143 -6.50 3.69 -0.80
N LYS A 144 -6.42 2.35 -0.77
CA LYS A 144 -7.31 1.46 -1.55
C LYS A 144 -8.79 1.51 -1.17
N ASN A 145 -9.10 1.96 0.04
CA ASN A 145 -10.48 2.04 0.53
C ASN A 145 -11.05 3.44 0.30
N ALA A 146 -12.02 3.56 -0.60
CA ALA A 146 -12.70 4.82 -0.94
C ALA A 146 -13.34 5.51 0.29
N SER A 147 -13.86 4.73 1.25
CA SER A 147 -14.51 5.25 2.47
C SER A 147 -13.56 5.60 3.61
N GLY A 148 -12.23 5.51 3.40
CA GLY A 148 -11.26 5.82 4.44
C GLY A 148 -11.18 7.32 4.73
N ALA A 149 -11.13 7.72 6.00
CA ALA A 149 -10.95 9.13 6.37
C ALA A 149 -9.65 9.75 5.77
N ILE A 150 -8.60 8.94 5.64
CA ILE A 150 -7.34 9.35 4.99
C ILE A 150 -7.59 9.66 3.51
N ARG A 151 -8.40 8.85 2.83
CA ARG A 151 -8.73 9.04 1.43
C ARG A 151 -9.51 10.35 1.23
N HIS A 152 -10.54 10.57 2.03
CA HIS A 152 -11.30 11.82 2.01
C HIS A 152 -10.39 13.05 2.21
N SER A 153 -9.42 12.95 3.12
CA SER A 153 -8.50 14.06 3.38
C SER A 153 -7.60 14.33 2.18
N LEU A 154 -7.05 13.28 1.56
CA LEU A 154 -6.20 13.38 0.38
C LEU A 154 -6.95 13.83 -0.88
N ASP A 155 -8.23 13.49 -1.02
CA ASP A 155 -9.05 13.93 -2.16
C ASP A 155 -9.22 15.46 -2.17
N ARG A 156 -9.30 16.08 -0.98
CA ARG A 156 -9.41 17.54 -0.82
C ARG A 156 -8.11 18.28 -1.13
N VAL A 157 -6.96 17.63 -1.04
CA VAL A 157 -5.67 18.23 -1.41
C VAL A 157 -5.60 18.38 -2.93
N GLN A 158 -5.55 19.63 -3.38
CA GLN A 158 -5.48 19.96 -4.81
C GLN A 158 -4.05 19.94 -5.31
N GLY A 159 -3.82 19.33 -6.47
CA GLY A 159 -2.54 19.47 -7.14
C GLY A 159 -2.55 19.06 -8.60
N ASN A 160 -1.58 19.59 -9.35
CA ASN A 160 -1.46 19.42 -10.81
C ASN A 160 -1.19 17.98 -11.22
N MET A 161 -0.26 17.32 -10.52
CA MET A 161 0.06 15.92 -10.75
C MET A 161 -0.10 15.08 -9.48
N ARG A 162 -0.78 13.94 -9.59
CA ARG A 162 -0.79 12.90 -8.55
C ARG A 162 0.08 11.73 -8.98
N LEU A 163 1.11 11.42 -8.21
CA LEU A 163 2.05 10.32 -8.43
C LEU A 163 1.87 9.25 -7.35
N LEU A 164 1.50 8.03 -7.75
CA LEU A 164 1.34 6.89 -6.84
C LEU A 164 2.53 5.95 -6.97
N LEU A 165 3.24 5.70 -5.87
CA LEU A 165 4.32 4.73 -5.81
C LEU A 165 3.79 3.46 -5.10
N THR A 166 3.93 2.30 -5.75
CA THR A 166 3.58 1.03 -5.13
C THR A 166 4.57 -0.07 -5.53
N GLY A 167 5.00 -0.88 -4.55
CA GLY A 167 5.80 -2.08 -4.83
C GLY A 167 4.96 -3.31 -5.12
N THR A 168 3.66 -3.28 -4.80
CA THR A 168 2.75 -4.41 -4.95
C THR A 168 1.76 -4.13 -6.07
N PRO A 169 1.54 -5.09 -7.00
CA PRO A 169 0.45 -4.97 -7.95
C PRO A 169 -0.85 -4.76 -7.20
N LEU A 170 -1.68 -3.87 -7.73
CA LEU A 170 -3.07 -3.74 -7.30
C LEU A 170 -3.71 -5.12 -7.43
N GLN A 171 -4.26 -5.62 -6.32
CA GLN A 171 -4.95 -6.90 -6.31
C GLN A 171 -6.14 -6.78 -7.27
N ASN A 172 -6.48 -7.84 -8.01
CA ASN A 172 -7.47 -7.86 -9.11
C ASN A 172 -8.92 -7.45 -8.75
N ASN A 173 -9.14 -6.69 -7.68
CA ASN A 173 -10.40 -6.08 -7.35
C ASN A 173 -10.61 -4.80 -8.19
N ALA A 174 -11.57 -4.86 -9.11
CA ALA A 174 -11.98 -3.73 -9.94
C ALA A 174 -12.32 -2.47 -9.13
N GLN A 175 -12.86 -2.65 -7.91
CA GLN A 175 -13.18 -1.54 -7.02
C GLN A 175 -11.92 -0.83 -6.50
N GLU A 176 -10.84 -1.57 -6.21
CA GLU A 176 -9.56 -0.98 -5.80
C GLU A 176 -8.92 -0.22 -6.96
N LEU A 177 -8.94 -0.79 -8.17
CA LEU A 177 -8.44 -0.15 -9.39
C LEU A 177 -9.20 1.15 -9.69
N PHE A 178 -10.53 1.11 -9.67
CA PHE A 178 -11.36 2.29 -9.89
C PHE A 178 -11.08 3.38 -8.86
N THR A 179 -11.02 3.01 -7.58
CA THR A 179 -10.75 3.95 -6.49
C THR A 179 -9.42 4.70 -6.70
N LEU A 180 -8.39 4.01 -7.20
CA LEU A 180 -7.07 4.61 -7.43
C LEU A 180 -7.04 5.47 -8.69
N ILE A 181 -7.70 5.07 -9.77
CA ILE A 181 -7.78 5.87 -10.99
C ILE A 181 -8.59 7.15 -10.72
N ASN A 182 -9.71 7.04 -10.01
CA ASN A 182 -10.50 8.20 -9.58
C ASN A 182 -9.68 9.14 -8.67
N PHE A 183 -8.78 8.58 -7.84
CA PHE A 183 -7.84 9.42 -7.09
C PHE A 183 -6.90 10.18 -8.00
N LEU A 184 -6.39 9.50 -9.02
CA LEU A 184 -5.31 10.02 -9.84
C LEU A 184 -5.76 11.18 -10.72
N MET A 185 -6.95 11.07 -11.31
CA MET A 185 -7.50 12.05 -12.25
C MET A 185 -8.96 12.33 -11.92
N PRO A 186 -9.26 13.04 -10.81
CA PRO A 186 -10.64 13.24 -10.37
C PRO A 186 -11.49 13.94 -11.44
N ASP A 187 -10.93 14.88 -12.21
CA ASP A 187 -11.67 15.66 -13.21
C ASP A 187 -12.22 14.81 -14.37
N VAL A 188 -11.52 13.74 -14.76
CA VAL A 188 -11.97 12.82 -15.83
C VAL A 188 -13.16 11.96 -15.37
N PHE A 189 -13.28 11.71 -14.06
CA PHE A 189 -14.27 10.79 -13.51
C PHE A 189 -15.40 11.47 -12.71
N ARG A 190 -15.34 12.81 -12.50
CA ARG A 190 -16.40 13.60 -11.82
C ARG A 190 -17.78 13.44 -12.46
N ASP A 191 -17.86 13.30 -13.78
CA ASP A 191 -19.14 13.13 -14.50
C ASP A 191 -19.64 11.67 -14.55
N SER A 192 -18.89 10.73 -13.96
CA SER A 192 -19.17 9.31 -14.06
C SER A 192 -19.98 8.77 -12.87
N LEU A 193 -21.03 9.49 -12.45
CA LEU A 193 -22.08 8.96 -11.55
C LEU A 193 -22.57 7.57 -12.01
N VAL A 194 -22.58 7.34 -13.32
CA VAL A 194 -22.88 6.06 -13.98
C VAL A 194 -21.87 4.98 -13.59
N ILE A 195 -20.58 5.30 -13.50
CA ILE A 195 -19.51 4.36 -13.17
C ILE A 195 -19.50 4.06 -11.67
N GLU A 196 -19.66 5.06 -10.80
CA GLU A 196 -19.81 4.82 -9.35
C GLU A 196 -21.05 3.95 -9.05
N GLN A 197 -22.17 4.19 -9.73
CA GLN A 197 -23.38 3.37 -9.61
C GLN A 197 -23.20 1.96 -10.19
N ALA A 198 -22.55 1.81 -11.34
CA ALA A 198 -22.22 0.51 -11.95
C ALA A 198 -21.29 -0.33 -11.04
N PHE A 199 -20.32 0.30 -10.37
CA PHE A 199 -19.44 -0.40 -9.43
C PHE A 199 -20.09 -0.69 -8.07
N ALA A 200 -20.94 0.21 -7.56
CA ALA A 200 -21.70 -0.03 -6.33
C ALA A 200 -22.68 -1.20 -6.47
N GLN A 201 -23.26 -1.40 -7.66
CA GLN A 201 -24.09 -2.56 -7.97
C GLN A 201 -23.27 -3.87 -8.05
N ASN A 202 -22.02 -3.81 -8.52
CA ASN A 202 -21.08 -4.94 -8.54
C ASN A 202 -20.69 -5.43 -7.13
N ALA A 203 -20.49 -4.53 -6.18
CA ALA A 203 -20.22 -4.91 -4.78
C ALA A 203 -21.42 -5.62 -4.13
N LYS A 204 -22.65 -5.19 -4.48
CA LYS A 204 -23.89 -5.82 -4.00
C LYS A 204 -24.12 -7.20 -4.63
N THR A 205 -23.78 -7.40 -5.90
CA THR A 205 -23.88 -8.72 -6.56
C THR A 205 -22.77 -9.68 -6.13
N ALA A 206 -21.56 -9.20 -5.81
CA ALA A 206 -20.51 -10.01 -5.20
C ALA A 206 -20.89 -10.48 -3.78
N ALA A 207 -21.53 -9.60 -2.98
CA ALA A 207 -22.08 -9.97 -1.68
C ALA A 207 -23.28 -10.95 -1.78
N ALA A 208 -24.05 -10.88 -2.87
CA ALA A 208 -25.12 -11.85 -3.16
C ALA A 208 -24.59 -13.25 -3.53
N LYS A 209 -23.37 -13.35 -4.07
CA LYS A 209 -22.67 -14.63 -4.28
C LYS A 209 -22.12 -15.23 -2.97
N SER A 210 -22.00 -14.44 -1.90
CA SER A 210 -21.69 -14.89 -0.54
C SER A 210 -22.95 -14.97 0.34
N GLY A 211 -23.91 -15.83 -0.04
CA GLY A 211 -24.75 -16.56 0.90
C GLY A 211 -25.64 -15.79 1.90
N ALA A 212 -26.16 -14.60 1.58
CA ALA A 212 -27.22 -13.97 2.37
C ALA A 212 -28.42 -13.62 1.48
N LYS A 213 -29.41 -14.51 1.43
CA LYS A 213 -30.71 -14.24 0.81
C LYS A 213 -31.45 -13.17 1.63
N PRO A 214 -31.94 -12.06 1.04
CA PRO A 214 -32.99 -11.28 1.66
C PRO A 214 -34.32 -12.03 1.50
N ALA A 215 -35.14 -12.01 2.55
CA ALA A 215 -36.44 -12.64 2.59
C ALA A 215 -37.40 -12.05 1.53
N ARG A 216 -38.20 -12.92 0.90
CA ARG A 216 -39.17 -12.60 -0.16
C ARG A 216 -40.35 -11.78 0.34
N SER A 217 -40.67 -10.72 -0.40
CA SER A 217 -41.98 -10.09 -0.63
C SER A 217 -41.69 -9.08 -1.76
N ARG A 218 -42.24 -9.09 -2.98
CA ARG A 218 -43.59 -9.36 -3.47
C ARG A 218 -43.55 -9.49 -5.02
N SER A 219 -44.59 -10.14 -5.56
CA SER A 219 -45.15 -10.08 -6.93
C SER A 219 -44.29 -10.43 -8.17
N LYS A 220 -44.64 -11.58 -8.76
CA LYS A 220 -44.43 -11.99 -10.17
C LYS A 220 -45.03 -10.94 -11.11
N ALA A 221 -44.23 -10.25 -11.94
CA ALA A 221 -44.62 -9.68 -13.25
C ALA A 221 -43.49 -8.90 -13.99
N ALA A 222 -42.20 -9.19 -13.79
CA ALA A 222 -41.12 -8.43 -14.48
C ALA A 222 -39.87 -9.28 -14.79
N ALA A 223 -40.04 -10.53 -15.20
CA ALA A 223 -38.93 -11.50 -15.28
C ALA A 223 -38.55 -11.92 -16.72
N LEU A 224 -38.67 -11.05 -17.72
CA LEU A 224 -38.36 -11.40 -19.12
C LEU A 224 -37.54 -10.35 -19.91
N ALA A 225 -36.98 -9.32 -19.27
CA ALA A 225 -36.20 -8.29 -19.98
C ALA A 225 -34.87 -7.88 -19.31
N ASP A 226 -34.36 -8.66 -18.35
CA ASP A 226 -33.28 -8.20 -17.45
C ASP A 226 -32.00 -9.06 -17.51
N MET A 227 -31.82 -9.88 -18.57
CA MET A 227 -30.75 -10.89 -18.59
C MET A 227 -29.50 -10.58 -19.43
N ASP A 228 -29.48 -9.58 -20.32
CA ASP A 228 -28.34 -9.46 -21.27
C ASP A 228 -27.63 -8.08 -21.31
N VAL A 229 -28.11 -7.06 -20.59
CA VAL A 229 -27.42 -5.74 -20.60
C VAL A 229 -26.35 -5.64 -19.50
N ASP A 230 -26.58 -6.30 -18.36
CA ASP A 230 -25.80 -6.11 -17.15
C ASP A 230 -24.49 -6.94 -17.10
N THR A 231 -24.27 -7.88 -18.02
CA THR A 231 -23.02 -8.67 -18.10
C THR A 231 -22.05 -8.18 -19.18
N MET A 232 -22.55 -7.59 -20.28
CA MET A 232 -21.70 -7.07 -21.35
C MET A 232 -20.97 -5.78 -20.95
N PHE A 233 -21.64 -4.88 -20.22
CA PHE A 233 -20.99 -3.65 -19.69
C PHE A 233 -19.79 -3.97 -18.78
N LYS A 234 -19.84 -5.08 -18.03
CA LYS A 234 -18.82 -5.46 -17.03
C LYS A 234 -17.47 -5.84 -17.63
N GLN A 235 -17.41 -6.48 -18.80
CA GLN A 235 -16.13 -6.84 -19.43
C GLN A 235 -15.54 -5.70 -20.23
N GLU A 236 -16.37 -4.94 -20.95
CA GLU A 236 -15.91 -3.80 -21.73
C GLU A 236 -15.34 -2.69 -20.85
N ASP A 237 -15.99 -2.37 -19.73
CA ASP A 237 -15.51 -1.33 -18.82
C ASP A 237 -14.22 -1.74 -18.11
N LEU A 238 -14.09 -3.00 -17.72
CA LEU A 238 -12.83 -3.52 -17.17
C LEU A 238 -11.70 -3.47 -18.19
N ASN A 239 -11.99 -3.75 -19.46
CA ASN A 239 -11.00 -3.66 -20.53
C ASN A 239 -10.61 -2.19 -20.81
N LYS A 240 -11.56 -1.25 -20.80
CA LYS A 240 -11.28 0.20 -20.90
C LYS A 240 -10.43 0.68 -19.73
N ILE A 241 -10.77 0.27 -18.50
CA ILE A 241 -10.00 0.60 -17.29
C ILE A 241 -8.59 0.03 -17.37
N ARG A 242 -8.43 -1.22 -17.83
CA ARG A 242 -7.10 -1.83 -18.05
C ARG A 242 -6.30 -1.07 -19.09
N GLN A 243 -6.90 -0.71 -20.23
CA GLN A 243 -6.22 0.09 -21.26
C GLN A 243 -5.79 1.47 -20.75
N LEU A 244 -6.60 2.11 -19.90
CA LEU A 244 -6.24 3.36 -19.24
C LEU A 244 -5.09 3.14 -18.25
N LEU A 245 -5.16 2.08 -17.44
CA LEU A 245 -4.09 1.71 -16.52
C LEU A 245 -2.78 1.44 -17.26
N ASP A 246 -2.80 0.75 -18.39
CA ASP A 246 -1.59 0.44 -19.16
C ASP A 246 -0.88 1.70 -19.67
N ARG A 247 -1.61 2.81 -19.86
CA ARG A 247 -1.03 4.11 -20.24
C ARG A 247 -0.51 4.90 -19.06
N VAL A 248 -1.13 4.73 -17.90
CA VAL A 248 -0.94 5.56 -16.70
C VAL A 248 -0.07 4.86 -15.65
N MET A 249 0.19 3.56 -15.82
CA MET A 249 0.98 2.73 -14.92
C MET A 249 2.24 2.21 -15.60
N LEU A 250 3.40 2.50 -15.01
CA LEU A 250 4.67 1.88 -15.37
C LEU A 250 5.00 0.78 -14.36
N ARG A 251 5.27 -0.44 -14.85
CA ARG A 251 5.60 -1.60 -14.01
C ARG A 251 6.74 -2.41 -14.62
N ARG A 252 7.84 -2.53 -13.89
CA ARG A 252 8.96 -3.42 -14.23
C ARG A 252 9.27 -4.41 -13.11
N LEU A 253 9.67 -5.61 -13.50
CA LEU A 253 10.12 -6.67 -12.60
C LEU A 253 11.64 -6.60 -12.44
N LYS A 254 12.16 -7.09 -11.29
CA LYS A 254 13.61 -7.15 -11.05
C LYS A 254 14.37 -7.88 -12.15
N GLU A 255 13.83 -8.99 -12.62
CA GLU A 255 14.44 -9.81 -13.68
C GLU A 255 14.61 -9.05 -15.00
N GLN A 256 13.75 -8.06 -15.26
CA GLN A 256 13.79 -7.24 -16.48
C GLN A 256 14.73 -6.04 -16.33
N ALA A 257 14.88 -5.52 -15.12
CA ALA A 257 15.59 -4.27 -14.87
C ALA A 257 17.03 -4.46 -14.37
N ILE A 258 17.32 -5.56 -13.66
CA ILE A 258 18.61 -5.80 -13.01
C ILE A 258 18.99 -7.28 -13.12
N ALA A 259 20.26 -7.55 -13.47
CA ALA A 259 20.83 -8.89 -13.33
C ALA A 259 21.05 -9.19 -11.84
N LEU A 260 20.14 -9.96 -11.23
CA LEU A 260 20.25 -10.44 -9.86
C LEU A 260 20.55 -11.95 -9.83
N PRO A 261 21.26 -12.43 -8.79
CA PRO A 261 21.43 -13.87 -8.59
C PRO A 261 20.06 -14.54 -8.35
N ARG A 262 19.95 -15.81 -8.77
CA ARG A 262 18.70 -16.57 -8.60
C ARG A 262 18.35 -16.71 -7.13
N LYS A 263 17.09 -16.41 -6.80
CA LYS A 263 16.54 -16.66 -5.47
C LYS A 263 16.21 -18.15 -5.36
N VAL A 264 16.82 -18.84 -4.40
CA VAL A 264 16.50 -20.24 -4.08
C VAL A 264 15.63 -20.27 -2.83
N PHE A 265 14.52 -20.99 -2.89
CA PHE A 265 13.64 -21.23 -1.75
C PHE A 265 13.88 -22.64 -1.22
N HIS A 266 14.13 -22.76 0.08
CA HIS A 266 14.24 -24.04 0.76
C HIS A 266 13.08 -24.17 1.75
N ASP A 267 12.13 -25.04 1.42
CA ASP A 267 11.01 -25.34 2.30
C ASP A 267 11.40 -26.46 3.26
N ILE A 268 11.65 -26.08 4.53
CA ILE A 268 12.04 -27.03 5.58
C ILE A 268 10.79 -27.40 6.39
N TRP A 269 10.33 -28.63 6.23
CA TRP A 269 9.24 -29.19 7.03
C TRP A 269 9.75 -29.63 8.40
N LEU A 270 9.24 -29.00 9.47
CA LEU A 270 9.62 -29.32 10.84
C LEU A 270 8.55 -30.19 11.52
N PRO A 271 8.93 -31.28 12.22
CA PRO A 271 7.97 -32.08 12.98
C PRO A 271 7.40 -31.30 14.16
N ILE A 272 6.14 -31.58 14.49
CA ILE A 272 5.46 -30.98 15.65
C ILE A 272 6.03 -31.60 16.93
N SER A 273 6.45 -30.78 17.90
CA SER A 273 6.84 -31.30 19.22
C SER A 273 5.65 -31.92 19.96
N ASP A 274 5.88 -32.91 20.81
CA ASP A 274 4.81 -33.55 21.61
C ASP A 274 4.06 -32.57 22.52
N LEU A 275 4.77 -31.54 23.01
CA LEU A 275 4.15 -30.47 23.79
C LEU A 275 3.23 -29.62 22.90
N THR A 276 3.70 -29.22 21.72
CA THR A 276 2.90 -28.46 20.73
C THR A 276 1.68 -29.28 20.33
N ALA A 277 1.84 -30.56 19.99
CA ALA A 277 0.73 -31.44 19.62
C ALA A 277 -0.34 -31.56 20.71
N ARG A 278 0.05 -31.65 21.99
CA ARG A 278 -0.89 -31.66 23.13
C ARG A 278 -1.69 -30.36 23.22
N TRP A 279 -1.05 -29.21 23.06
CA TRP A 279 -1.74 -27.91 23.07
C TRP A 279 -2.69 -27.76 21.89
N TYR A 280 -2.29 -28.21 20.70
CA TYR A 280 -3.16 -28.23 19.53
C TYR A 280 -4.39 -29.11 19.73
N ARG A 281 -4.23 -30.33 20.27
CA ARG A 281 -5.36 -31.21 20.61
C ARG A 281 -6.30 -30.56 21.63
N ARG A 282 -5.75 -30.00 22.70
CA ARG A 282 -6.55 -29.29 23.73
C ARG A 282 -7.31 -28.10 23.16
N LEU A 283 -6.73 -27.40 22.19
CA LEU A 283 -7.37 -26.26 21.53
C LEU A 283 -8.50 -26.71 20.59
N LEU A 284 -8.36 -27.87 19.93
CA LEU A 284 -9.41 -28.51 19.14
C LEU A 284 -10.56 -29.05 20.00
N GLU A 285 -10.27 -29.46 21.24
CA GLU A 285 -11.25 -29.97 22.20
C GLU A 285 -12.10 -28.87 22.87
N ILE A 286 -11.80 -27.59 22.66
CA ILE A 286 -12.59 -26.49 23.25
C ILE A 286 -14.02 -26.54 22.71
N LYS A 287 -14.96 -26.91 23.60
CA LYS A 287 -16.38 -27.24 23.37
C LYS A 287 -17.17 -26.28 22.46
N SER A 288 -16.77 -25.01 22.36
CA SER A 288 -17.44 -24.03 21.50
C SER A 288 -17.44 -24.36 20.00
N LEU A 289 -16.51 -25.22 19.53
CA LEU A 289 -16.44 -25.68 18.14
C LEU A 289 -17.35 -26.89 17.87
N GLN A 290 -17.55 -27.75 18.87
CA GLN A 290 -18.35 -28.97 18.73
C GLN A 290 -19.86 -28.69 18.86
N GLU A 291 -20.25 -27.68 19.65
CA GLU A 291 -21.66 -27.29 19.80
C GLU A 291 -22.20 -26.55 18.56
N GLU A 292 -21.42 -25.68 17.92
CA GLU A 292 -21.81 -25.00 16.66
C GLU A 292 -21.86 -25.95 15.45
N ALA A 293 -21.06 -27.03 15.44
CA ALA A 293 -21.13 -28.07 14.40
C ALA A 293 -22.36 -29.00 14.54
N ARG A 294 -22.92 -29.13 15.76
CA ARG A 294 -24.12 -29.94 16.06
C ARG A 294 -25.41 -29.15 15.91
N SER A 295 -25.40 -27.84 16.16
CA SER A 295 -26.55 -26.98 15.90
C SER A 295 -26.63 -26.66 14.41
N ASN A 296 -27.71 -27.05 13.73
CA ASN A 296 -27.95 -26.82 12.30
C ASN A 296 -28.12 -25.33 11.90
N SER A 297 -27.57 -24.38 12.69
CA SER A 297 -27.61 -22.95 12.41
C SER A 297 -26.40 -22.58 11.57
N ALA A 298 -26.62 -22.43 10.26
CA ALA A 298 -25.63 -22.26 9.20
C ALA A 298 -24.77 -20.97 9.24
N ARG A 299 -24.49 -20.41 10.41
CA ARG A 299 -23.52 -19.31 10.60
C ARG A 299 -22.50 -19.71 11.65
N VAL A 300 -21.55 -20.54 11.23
CA VAL A 300 -20.27 -20.67 11.93
C VAL A 300 -19.72 -19.25 12.12
N ASN A 301 -19.51 -18.84 13.36
CA ASN A 301 -19.14 -17.45 13.63
C ASN A 301 -17.69 -17.24 13.19
N PHE A 302 -17.49 -16.67 11.99
CA PHE A 302 -16.18 -16.51 11.33
C PHE A 302 -15.11 -15.89 12.25
N ARG A 303 -15.52 -14.98 13.16
CA ARG A 303 -14.65 -14.38 14.17
C ARG A 303 -14.08 -15.39 15.17
N LYS A 304 -14.88 -16.38 15.59
CA LYS A 304 -14.45 -17.43 16.53
C LYS A 304 -13.45 -18.40 15.88
N MET A 305 -13.70 -18.80 14.63
CA MET A 305 -12.76 -19.63 13.86
C MET A 305 -11.45 -18.91 13.57
N LEU A 306 -11.52 -17.63 13.20
CA LEU A 306 -10.34 -16.80 13.00
C LEU A 306 -9.52 -16.69 14.31
N GLY A 307 -10.18 -16.52 15.45
CA GLY A 307 -9.53 -16.53 16.77
C GLY A 307 -8.83 -17.86 17.09
N LEU A 308 -9.41 -18.99 16.70
CA LEU A 308 -8.80 -20.31 16.85
C LEU A 308 -7.53 -20.45 16.00
N VAL A 309 -7.62 -20.08 14.72
CA VAL A 309 -6.49 -20.13 13.78
C VAL A 309 -5.36 -19.23 14.25
N ILE A 310 -5.68 -18.04 14.77
CA ILE A 310 -4.69 -17.13 15.37
C ILE A 310 -4.01 -17.79 16.58
N LYS A 311 -4.78 -18.40 17.49
CA LYS A 311 -4.21 -19.11 18.65
C LYS A 311 -3.30 -20.27 18.24
N MET A 312 -3.69 -21.05 17.22
CA MET A 312 -2.83 -22.08 16.64
C MET A 312 -1.53 -21.50 16.08
N ARG A 313 -1.62 -20.43 15.28
CA ARG A 313 -0.45 -19.74 14.71
C ARG A 313 0.49 -19.16 15.76
N ILE A 314 -0.02 -18.74 16.92
CA ILE A 314 0.77 -18.23 18.04
C ILE A 314 1.45 -19.37 18.83
N LEU A 315 0.74 -20.48 19.04
CA LEU A 315 1.25 -21.60 19.82
C LEU A 315 2.42 -22.31 19.14
N TRP A 316 2.43 -22.36 17.81
CA TRP A 316 3.46 -23.06 17.05
C TRP A 316 4.88 -22.51 17.28
N PRO A 317 5.17 -21.21 17.10
CA PRO A 317 6.52 -20.68 17.34
C PRO A 317 6.91 -20.73 18.82
N ILE A 318 6.00 -20.35 19.73
CA ILE A 318 6.32 -20.13 21.14
C ILE A 318 6.62 -21.46 21.85
N VAL A 319 5.80 -22.48 21.65
CA VAL A 319 5.99 -23.78 22.31
C VAL A 319 7.23 -24.48 21.77
N SER A 320 7.53 -24.29 20.49
CA SER A 320 8.73 -24.85 19.85
C SER A 320 10.02 -24.16 20.31
N LEU A 321 9.98 -22.84 20.59
CA LEU A 321 11.09 -22.09 21.19
C LEU A 321 11.38 -22.53 22.65
N PHE A 322 10.34 -22.70 23.45
CA PHE A 322 10.48 -23.13 24.85
C PHE A 322 10.90 -24.60 24.99
N SER A 323 10.48 -25.48 24.08
CA SER A 323 10.99 -26.85 24.03
C SER A 323 12.45 -26.89 23.58
N TRP A 324 12.85 -26.02 22.65
CA TRP A 324 14.25 -25.87 22.24
C TRP A 324 15.17 -25.42 23.37
N GLN A 325 14.80 -24.37 24.12
CA GLN A 325 15.59 -23.89 25.26
C GLN A 325 15.81 -24.94 26.35
N LYS A 326 14.86 -25.87 26.52
CA LYS A 326 14.99 -26.98 27.49
C LYS A 326 15.77 -28.18 26.97
N ALA A 327 15.99 -28.27 25.66
CA ALA A 327 16.72 -29.36 25.01
C ALA A 327 18.22 -29.08 24.88
N VAL A 328 18.67 -27.85 25.11
CA VAL A 328 20.10 -27.49 25.18
C VAL A 328 20.66 -27.93 26.55
N PRO A 329 21.70 -28.79 26.60
CA PRO A 329 22.33 -29.17 27.85
C PRO A 329 22.96 -27.96 28.58
N PRO A 330 22.92 -27.90 29.92
CA PRO A 330 23.45 -26.77 30.69
C PRO A 330 24.97 -26.56 30.58
N ASP A 331 25.71 -27.51 30.01
CA ASP A 331 27.17 -27.43 29.88
C ASP A 331 27.67 -26.55 28.72
N VAL A 332 26.77 -25.98 27.89
CA VAL A 332 27.16 -25.08 26.80
C VAL A 332 27.22 -23.61 27.25
N ASP A 333 26.73 -23.28 28.46
CA ASP A 333 26.70 -21.91 28.98
C ASP A 333 28.00 -21.45 29.66
N GLN A 334 29.02 -22.30 29.82
CA GLN A 334 30.29 -21.89 30.46
C GLN A 334 31.38 -21.37 29.53
N ALA A 335 31.19 -21.41 28.21
CA ALA A 335 32.05 -20.68 27.28
C ALA A 335 31.17 -19.63 26.60
N GLY A 336 31.36 -18.35 26.95
CA GLY A 336 30.64 -17.20 26.42
C GLY A 336 30.91 -16.95 24.93
N ASP A 337 30.61 -17.92 24.09
CA ASP A 337 30.82 -17.89 22.65
C ASP A 337 29.59 -18.46 21.94
N THR A 338 28.52 -17.64 21.93
CA THR A 338 27.26 -17.89 21.22
C THR A 338 27.46 -18.04 19.70
N SER A 339 28.65 -17.75 19.20
CA SER A 339 29.02 -17.83 17.78
C SER A 339 29.27 -19.27 17.31
N ARG A 340 29.75 -20.16 18.18
CA ARG A 340 30.06 -21.56 17.80
C ARG A 340 28.82 -22.45 17.57
N GLY A 341 27.71 -22.18 18.25
CA GLY A 341 26.45 -22.90 18.04
C GLY A 341 25.82 -22.62 16.67
N ILE A 342 26.08 -21.44 16.11
CA ILE A 342 25.57 -21.04 14.79
C ILE A 342 26.50 -21.56 13.67
N GLU A 343 27.82 -21.65 13.91
CA GLU A 343 28.78 -22.20 12.94
C GLU A 343 28.61 -23.70 12.66
N MET A 344 28.13 -24.51 13.61
CA MET A 344 27.87 -25.94 13.36
C MET A 344 26.67 -26.19 12.42
N LEU A 345 25.79 -25.21 12.22
CA LEU A 345 24.60 -25.32 11.37
C LEU A 345 24.85 -24.86 9.91
N TRP A 346 26.01 -24.28 9.62
CA TRP A 346 26.41 -23.82 8.28
C TRP A 346 27.41 -24.76 7.57
N ARG A 347 27.68 -25.95 8.13
CA ARG A 347 28.42 -27.02 7.45
C ARG A 347 27.52 -28.15 6.99
#